data_AF-A0A229NVD4-F1
#
_entry.id   AF-A0A229NVD4-F1
#
_cell.length_a   1.000
_cell.length_b   1.000
_cell.length_c   1.000
_cell.angle_alpha   90.00
_cell.angle_beta   90.00
_cell.angle_gamma   90.00
#
_symmetry.space_group_name_H-M   'P 1'
#
loop_
_entity.id
_entity.type
_entity.pdbx_description
1 polymer ?
#
loop_
_entity_poly.entity_id
_entity_poly.type
_entity_poly.pdbx_seq_one_letter_code
_entity_poly.pdbx_strand_id
1 'polypeptide(L)'
;MKLGIVLVLFILLVIVASVFCGHDSRCSGSSENSSFVLVDPPEIFSIVNATNLAFTAEFFSGNVLPPYSSRLPAYGVAQLQLRSSPGSSGDVVYRSRSIYGVLVAEVSFTLYTTEFFGKGEIRNIRASGPVVVTKITANELSIS
;
A
#
# COMPACT_ATOMS: atom_id res chain seq x y z
N MET A 1 -47.20 25.15 -45.72
CA MET A 1 -47.52 23.93 -44.92
C MET A 1 -46.36 22.92 -44.87
N LYS A 2 -45.14 23.34 -44.52
CA LYS A 2 -43.98 22.43 -44.39
C LYS A 2 -43.19 22.64 -43.08
N LEU A 3 -43.32 23.81 -42.45
CA LEU A 3 -42.64 24.12 -41.19
C LEU A 3 -43.17 23.31 -40.00
N GLY A 4 -44.49 23.11 -39.91
CA GLY A 4 -45.11 22.38 -38.80
C GLY A 4 -44.72 20.89 -38.77
N ILE A 5 -44.61 20.25 -39.93
CA ILE A 5 -44.20 18.85 -40.04
C ILE A 5 -42.73 18.69 -39.59
N VAL A 6 -41.85 19.62 -39.98
CA VAL A 6 -40.44 19.61 -39.56
C VAL A 6 -40.33 19.78 -38.04
N LEU A 7 -41.14 20.65 -37.45
CA LEU A 7 -41.15 20.88 -36.01
C LEU A 7 -41.63 19.65 -35.22
N VAL A 8 -42.68 18.98 -35.71
CA VAL A 8 -43.17 17.72 -35.10
C VAL A 8 -42.11 16.62 -35.21
N LEU A 9 -41.43 16.50 -36.34
CA LEU A 9 -40.40 15.49 -36.56
C LEU A 9 -39.17 15.74 -35.69
N PHE A 10 -38.80 17.00 -35.47
CA PHE A 10 -37.72 17.39 -34.58
C PHE A 10 -38.04 17.07 -33.10
N ILE A 11 -39.25 17.40 -32.64
CA ILE A 11 -39.70 17.06 -31.27
C ILE A 11 -39.70 15.54 -31.07
N LEU A 12 -40.18 14.78 -32.05
CA LEU A 12 -40.24 13.33 -31.98
C LEU A 12 -38.83 12.72 -31.92
N LEU A 13 -37.87 13.28 -32.68
CA LEU A 13 -36.47 12.87 -32.64
C LEU A 13 -35.83 13.17 -31.29
N VAL A 14 -36.11 14.33 -30.69
CA VAL A 14 -35.62 14.67 -29.33
C VAL A 14 -36.18 13.72 -28.28
N ILE A 15 -37.46 13.34 -28.36
CA ILE A 15 -38.07 12.39 -27.42
C ILE A 15 -37.43 11.00 -27.57
N VAL A 16 -37.27 10.51 -28.80
CA VAL A 16 -36.59 9.23 -29.08
C VAL A 16 -35.15 9.27 -28.56
N ALA A 17 -34.41 10.35 -28.84
CA ALA A 17 -33.06 10.52 -28.30
C ALA A 17 -33.03 10.58 -26.77
N SER A 18 -34.00 11.20 -26.09
CA SER A 18 -34.06 11.18 -24.62
C SER A 18 -34.43 9.81 -24.03
N VAL A 19 -35.22 9.01 -24.75
CA VAL A 19 -35.60 7.66 -24.31
C VAL A 19 -34.44 6.67 -24.53
N PHE A 20 -33.67 6.83 -25.61
CA PHE A 20 -32.54 5.95 -25.92
C PHE A 20 -31.18 6.42 -25.35
N CYS A 21 -30.95 7.72 -25.18
CA CYS A 21 -29.76 8.27 -24.51
C CYS A 21 -29.97 8.55 -23.01
N GLY A 22 -31.18 8.31 -22.47
CA GLY A 22 -31.50 8.44 -21.04
C GLY A 22 -31.19 7.19 -20.20
N HIS A 23 -30.39 6.25 -20.72
CA HIS A 23 -29.93 5.06 -20.00
C HIS A 23 -28.42 5.06 -19.73
N ASP A 24 -27.88 6.23 -19.38
CA ASP A 24 -26.62 6.37 -18.61
C ASP A 24 -26.81 7.22 -17.34
N SER A 25 -28.05 7.34 -16.88
CA SER A 25 -28.35 7.75 -15.50
C SER A 25 -28.81 6.54 -14.71
N ARG A 26 -27.85 5.90 -14.04
CA ARG A 26 -28.09 4.92 -12.98
C ARG A 26 -29.14 5.45 -12.01
N CYS A 27 -30.36 4.91 -12.12
CA CYS A 27 -31.26 4.82 -10.98
C CYS A 27 -30.63 3.83 -9.98
N SER A 28 -30.22 4.33 -8.83
CA SER A 28 -30.46 3.64 -7.57
C SER A 28 -30.45 4.67 -6.46
N GLY A 29 -31.64 5.12 -6.09
CA GLY A 29 -31.89 5.53 -4.72
C GLY A 29 -31.65 4.31 -3.84
N SER A 30 -30.46 4.24 -3.24
CA SER A 30 -30.29 3.58 -1.96
C SER A 30 -29.92 4.67 -0.97
N SER A 31 -30.93 5.11 -0.23
CA SER A 31 -30.74 5.82 1.02
C SER A 31 -30.21 4.81 2.04
N GLU A 32 -28.90 4.60 2.06
CA GLU A 32 -28.19 4.27 3.29
C GLU A 32 -26.82 4.96 3.25
N ASN A 33 -26.61 5.84 4.21
CA ASN A 33 -25.34 6.45 4.54
C ASN A 33 -24.26 5.37 4.68
N SER A 34 -23.55 5.10 3.60
CA SER A 34 -22.23 4.50 3.69
C SER A 34 -21.42 5.00 2.50
N SER A 35 -20.87 6.20 2.65
CA SER A 35 -19.53 6.44 2.14
C SER A 35 -18.60 5.46 2.87
N PHE A 36 -18.64 4.18 2.48
CA PHE A 36 -17.53 3.30 2.75
C PHE A 36 -16.45 3.81 1.81
N VAL A 37 -15.67 4.77 2.32
CA VAL A 37 -14.30 4.91 1.87
C VAL A 37 -13.75 3.51 2.06
N LEU A 38 -13.51 2.79 0.96
CA LEU A 38 -12.60 1.66 0.96
C LEU A 38 -11.27 2.27 1.37
N VAL A 39 -11.08 2.45 2.67
CA VAL A 39 -9.78 2.64 3.27
C VAL A 39 -9.19 1.25 3.09
N ASP A 40 -8.53 1.03 1.95
CA ASP A 40 -7.71 -0.16 1.78
C ASP A 40 -6.87 -0.27 3.06
N PRO A 41 -7.01 -1.37 3.82
CA PRO A 41 -6.34 -1.50 5.09
C PRO A 41 -4.85 -1.24 4.87
N PRO A 42 -4.18 -0.51 5.78
CA PRO A 42 -2.76 -0.24 5.62
C PRO A 42 -2.03 -1.58 5.48
N GLU A 43 -1.30 -1.72 4.38
CA GLU A 43 -0.59 -2.95 4.08
C GLU A 43 0.48 -3.21 5.15
N ILE A 44 0.40 -4.39 5.77
CA ILE A 44 1.27 -4.78 6.89
C ILE A 44 2.41 -5.64 6.35
N PHE A 45 3.63 -5.25 6.73
CA PHE A 45 4.87 -5.96 6.40
C PHE A 45 5.46 -6.58 7.67
N SER A 46 5.85 -7.84 7.60
CA SER A 46 6.40 -8.59 8.73
C SER A 46 7.91 -8.81 8.56
N ILE A 47 8.68 -8.41 9.57
CA ILE A 47 10.13 -8.61 9.63
C ILE A 47 10.44 -9.53 10.80
N VAL A 48 10.83 -10.75 10.49
CA VAL A 48 11.18 -11.80 11.46
C VAL A 48 12.69 -11.78 11.68
N ASN A 49 13.11 -11.68 12.93
CA ASN A 49 14.50 -11.80 13.32
C ASN A 49 14.73 -13.18 13.94
N ALA A 50 15.34 -14.09 13.18
CA ALA A 50 15.73 -15.42 13.64
C ALA A 50 17.16 -15.48 14.21
N THR A 51 17.81 -14.32 14.39
CA THR A 51 19.18 -14.23 14.93
C THR A 51 19.18 -14.01 16.45
N ASN A 52 20.34 -14.21 17.07
CA ASN A 52 20.60 -13.82 18.46
C ASN A 52 20.93 -12.32 18.61
N LEU A 53 20.94 -11.56 17.52
CA LEU A 53 21.24 -10.12 17.52
C LEU A 53 19.94 -9.34 17.68
N ALA A 54 19.94 -8.31 18.53
CA ALA A 54 18.86 -7.33 18.53
C ALA A 54 19.17 -6.25 17.50
N PHE A 55 18.16 -5.84 16.75
CA PHE A 55 18.24 -4.75 15.80
C PHE A 55 17.46 -3.53 16.31
N THR A 56 17.92 -2.35 15.94
CA THR A 56 17.22 -1.08 16.13
C THR A 56 17.04 -0.43 14.79
N ALA A 57 15.83 0.04 14.50
CA ALA A 57 15.56 0.81 13.32
C ALA A 57 16.16 2.22 13.49
N GLU A 58 17.10 2.56 12.62
CA GLU A 58 17.81 3.85 12.67
C GLU A 58 17.31 4.81 11.59
N PHE A 59 16.72 4.31 10.50
CA PHE A 59 16.30 5.15 9.38
C PHE A 59 14.97 4.67 8.81
N PHE A 60 14.07 5.64 8.62
CA PHE A 60 12.81 5.52 7.90
C PHE A 60 12.70 6.70 6.95
N SER A 61 12.39 6.44 5.68
CA SER A 61 12.11 7.48 4.68
C SER A 61 10.78 7.22 3.97
N GLY A 62 10.27 8.24 3.28
CA GLY A 62 9.08 8.12 2.44
C GLY A 62 7.80 7.98 3.24
N ASN A 63 6.90 7.11 2.76
CA ASN A 63 5.54 6.94 3.29
C ASN A 63 5.42 5.84 4.35
N VAL A 64 6.54 5.35 4.89
CA VAL A 64 6.55 4.33 5.96
C VAL A 64 6.06 4.96 7.27
N LEU A 65 5.09 4.31 7.91
CA LEU A 65 4.70 4.64 9.28
C LEU A 65 5.75 4.05 10.24
N PRO A 66 6.23 4.83 11.22
CA PRO A 66 7.19 4.31 12.19
C PRO A 66 6.58 3.11 12.94
N PRO A 67 7.37 2.04 13.17
CA PRO A 67 6.88 0.89 13.92
C PRO A 67 6.58 1.29 15.36
N TYR A 68 5.66 0.56 15.99
CA TYR A 68 5.33 0.74 17.40
C TYR A 68 6.58 0.60 18.31
N SER A 69 7.50 -0.28 17.93
CA SER A 69 8.81 -0.43 18.55
C SER A 69 9.89 -0.23 17.50
N SER A 70 10.80 0.71 17.72
CA SER A 70 12.02 0.84 16.92
C SER A 70 12.97 -0.35 17.13
N ARG A 71 12.80 -1.12 18.20
CA ARG A 71 13.60 -2.30 18.49
C ARG A 71 12.95 -3.55 17.91
N LEU A 72 13.72 -4.31 17.14
CA LEU A 72 13.43 -5.66 16.69
C LEU A 72 14.27 -6.63 17.56
N PRO A 73 13.66 -7.27 18.58
CA PRO A 73 14.40 -8.14 19.49
C PRO A 73 14.94 -9.39 18.79
N ALA A 74 15.95 -10.01 19.38
CA ALA A 74 16.43 -11.33 18.98
C ALA A 74 15.28 -12.34 19.05
N TYR A 75 15.16 -13.21 18.04
CA TYR A 75 14.05 -14.17 17.91
C TYR A 75 12.65 -13.53 17.90
N GLY A 76 12.55 -12.26 17.50
CA GLY A 76 11.33 -11.46 17.53
C GLY A 76 10.76 -11.13 16.15
N VAL A 77 9.62 -10.44 16.15
CA VAL A 77 8.96 -9.97 14.93
C VAL A 77 8.65 -8.48 15.06
N ALA A 78 8.88 -7.72 13.99
CA ALA A 78 8.43 -6.34 13.86
C ALA A 78 7.41 -6.24 12.72
N GLN A 79 6.37 -5.45 12.94
CA GLN A 79 5.40 -5.11 11.91
C GLN A 79 5.59 -3.66 11.48
N LEU A 80 5.67 -3.45 10.18
CA LEU A 80 5.79 -2.15 9.54
C LEU A 80 4.56 -1.90 8.70
N GLN A 81 4.18 -0.63 8.56
CA GLN A 81 3.04 -0.23 7.75
C GLN A 81 3.47 0.85 6.77
N LEU A 82 2.97 0.76 5.54
CA LEU A 82 3.02 1.87 4.58
C LEU A 82 1.71 2.66 4.69
N ARG A 83 1.82 3.99 4.64
CA ARG A 83 0.63 4.85 4.52
C ARG A 83 -0.07 4.48 3.21
N SER A 84 -1.33 4.04 3.31
CA SER A 84 -2.11 3.52 2.19
C SER A 84 -2.31 4.59 1.12
N SER A 85 -1.47 4.55 0.09
CA SER A 85 -1.61 5.29 -1.16
C SER A 85 -0.97 4.44 -2.27
N PRO A 86 -1.62 4.28 -3.44
CA PRO A 86 -1.02 3.58 -4.58
C PRO A 86 0.34 4.17 -4.96
N GLY A 87 1.30 3.31 -5.33
CA GLY A 87 2.64 3.72 -5.73
C GLY A 87 3.49 4.31 -4.59
N SER A 88 3.14 4.06 -3.34
CA SER A 88 3.92 4.52 -2.19
C SER A 88 5.13 3.63 -1.96
N SER A 89 6.21 4.25 -1.50
CA SER A 89 7.40 3.55 -1.06
C SER A 89 7.98 4.17 0.20
N GLY A 90 8.81 3.40 0.87
CA GLY A 90 9.72 3.96 1.85
C GLY A 90 10.80 2.98 2.28
N ASP A 91 11.94 3.53 2.63
CA ASP A 91 13.11 2.75 2.98
C ASP A 91 13.21 2.57 4.49
N VAL A 92 13.71 1.41 4.88
CA VAL A 92 13.86 1.02 6.28
C VAL A 92 15.26 0.45 6.47
N VAL A 93 15.94 0.91 7.52
CA VAL A 93 17.26 0.41 7.91
C VAL A 93 17.24 -0.02 9.37
N TYR A 94 17.54 -1.30 9.58
CA TYR A 94 17.78 -1.91 10.88
C TYR A 94 19.28 -2.14 11.08
N ARG A 95 19.78 -1.78 12.26
CA ARG A 95 21.19 -2.00 12.64
C ARG A 95 21.29 -2.72 13.97
N SER A 96 22.25 -3.63 14.05
CA SER A 96 22.67 -4.24 15.29
C SER A 96 24.04 -3.69 15.66
N ARG A 97 24.19 -3.27 16.92
CA ARG A 97 25.43 -2.74 17.47
C ARG A 97 25.85 -3.58 18.67
N SER A 98 27.15 -3.74 18.84
CA SER A 98 27.74 -4.34 20.05
C SER A 98 27.51 -3.46 21.28
N ILE A 99 27.83 -4.00 22.46
CA ILE A 99 27.81 -3.24 23.72
C ILE A 99 28.70 -1.98 23.71
N TYR A 100 29.67 -1.92 22.80
CA TYR A 100 30.58 -0.78 22.63
C TYR A 100 30.12 0.18 21.51
N GLY A 101 28.93 0.00 20.94
CA GLY A 101 28.37 0.85 19.88
C GLY A 101 28.88 0.55 18.45
N VAL A 102 29.79 -0.43 18.30
CA VAL A 102 30.31 -0.86 16.99
C VAL A 102 29.22 -1.57 16.19
N LEU A 103 29.06 -1.21 14.90
CA LEU A 103 28.12 -1.86 13.98
C LEU A 103 28.53 -3.32 13.76
N VAL A 104 27.61 -4.25 14.03
CA VAL A 104 27.79 -5.70 13.86
C VAL A 104 27.08 -6.19 12.61
N ALA A 105 25.85 -5.73 12.39
CA ALA A 105 25.03 -6.10 11.24
C ALA A 105 24.12 -4.94 10.82
N GLU A 106 23.83 -4.86 9.53
CA GLU A 106 22.86 -3.92 8.97
C GLU A 106 21.96 -4.64 7.98
N VAL A 107 20.66 -4.35 8.03
CA VAL A 107 19.65 -4.84 7.09
C VAL A 107 18.87 -3.63 6.60
N SER A 108 18.83 -3.44 5.28
CA SER A 108 18.07 -2.36 4.64
C SER A 108 17.15 -2.91 3.56
N PHE A 109 15.96 -2.36 3.43
CA PHE A 109 15.00 -2.74 2.40
C PHE A 109 14.04 -1.59 2.10
N THR A 110 13.40 -1.66 0.95
CA THR A 110 12.35 -0.73 0.54
C THR A 110 11.02 -1.44 0.63
N LEU A 111 10.07 -0.87 1.35
CA LEU A 111 8.66 -1.25 1.29
C LEU A 111 8.02 -0.54 0.09
N TYR A 112 7.18 -1.22 -0.67
CA TYR A 112 6.54 -0.69 -1.87
C TYR A 112 5.07 -1.14 -1.95
N THR A 113 4.16 -0.26 -2.37
CA THR A 113 2.80 -0.64 -2.78
C THR A 113 2.63 -0.50 -4.29
N THR A 114 1.97 -1.47 -4.92
CA THR A 114 1.69 -1.40 -6.36
C THR A 114 0.69 -0.29 -6.69
N GLU A 115 0.82 0.30 -7.87
CA GLU A 115 -0.10 1.34 -8.39
C GLU A 115 -1.53 0.81 -8.60
N PHE A 116 -1.67 -0.51 -8.80
CA PHE A 116 -2.95 -1.18 -8.98
C PHE A 116 -3.19 -2.14 -7.81
N PHE A 117 -4.30 -1.94 -7.09
CA PHE A 117 -4.81 -2.79 -6.00
C PHE A 117 -3.91 -2.95 -4.76
N GLY A 118 -3.00 -1.99 -4.50
CA GLY A 118 -2.40 -1.79 -3.18
C GLY A 118 -1.53 -2.92 -2.60
N LYS A 119 -1.19 -3.96 -3.38
CA LYS A 119 -0.40 -5.09 -2.87
C LYS A 119 0.98 -4.63 -2.43
N GLY A 120 1.37 -5.00 -1.21
CA GLY A 120 2.68 -4.72 -0.65
C GLY A 120 3.76 -5.63 -1.19
N GLU A 121 4.92 -5.05 -1.45
CA GLU A 121 6.12 -5.79 -1.77
C GLU A 121 7.35 -5.23 -1.05
N ILE A 122 8.17 -6.13 -0.49
CA ILE A 122 9.52 -5.81 0.00
C ILE A 122 10.53 -5.97 -1.15
N ARG A 123 11.29 -4.91 -1.42
CA ARG A 123 12.27 -4.81 -2.51
C ARG A 123 13.62 -4.28 -2.00
N ASN A 124 14.63 -4.30 -2.87
CA ASN A 124 15.96 -3.72 -2.62
C ASN A 124 16.61 -4.19 -1.30
N ILE A 125 16.42 -5.47 -0.97
CA ILE A 125 16.92 -6.05 0.27
C ILE A 125 18.44 -6.10 0.22
N ARG A 126 19.10 -5.53 1.22
CA ARG A 126 20.55 -5.59 1.42
C ARG A 126 20.84 -5.95 2.87
N ALA A 127 21.90 -6.71 3.05
CA ALA A 127 22.36 -7.16 4.35
C ALA A 127 23.88 -7.03 4.41
N SER A 128 24.40 -6.74 5.59
CA SER A 128 25.84 -6.76 5.88
C SER A 128 26.11 -7.31 7.28
N GLY A 129 27.33 -7.80 7.49
CA GLY A 129 27.71 -8.49 8.71
C GLY A 129 27.35 -9.98 8.67
N PRO A 130 27.28 -10.65 9.83
CA PRO A 130 27.07 -12.09 9.94
C PRO A 130 25.57 -12.44 9.88
N VAL A 131 24.84 -11.92 8.90
CA VAL A 131 23.40 -12.17 8.72
C VAL A 131 23.05 -12.40 7.26
N VAL A 132 22.06 -13.24 7.04
CA VAL A 132 21.46 -13.53 5.75
C VAL A 132 20.00 -13.09 5.80
N VAL A 133 19.51 -12.54 4.70
CA VAL A 133 18.12 -12.08 4.63
C VAL A 133 17.40 -12.84 3.54
N THR A 134 16.28 -13.46 3.91
CA THR A 134 15.45 -14.27 3.03
C THR A 134 14.06 -13.66 2.93
N LYS A 135 13.61 -13.39 1.70
CA LYS A 135 12.23 -12.99 1.44
C LYS A 135 11.34 -14.24 1.49
N ILE A 136 10.43 -14.31 2.46
CA ILE A 136 9.53 -15.46 2.65
C ILE A 136 8.32 -15.31 1.74
N THR A 137 7.70 -14.12 1.76
CA THR A 137 6.54 -13.77 0.92
C THR A 137 6.74 -12.39 0.30
N ALA A 138 5.73 -11.85 -0.39
CA ALA A 138 5.79 -10.48 -0.89
C ALA A 138 5.96 -9.45 0.25
N ASN A 139 5.31 -9.68 1.40
CA ASN A 139 5.26 -8.76 2.54
C ASN A 139 5.99 -9.28 3.80
N GLU A 140 6.69 -10.41 3.71
CA GLU A 140 7.41 -11.02 4.83
C GLU A 140 8.89 -11.24 4.53
N LEU A 141 9.74 -10.81 5.47
CA LEU A 141 11.20 -10.90 5.42
C LEU A 141 11.72 -11.60 6.67
N SER A 142 12.68 -12.51 6.52
CA SER A 142 13.39 -13.15 7.63
C SER A 142 14.87 -12.82 7.61
N ILE A 143 15.42 -12.50 8.79
CA ILE A 143 16.84 -12.25 9.05
C ILE A 143 17.37 -13.45 9.84
N SER A 144 18.38 -14.13 9.33
CA SER A 144 18.93 -15.39 9.88
C SER A 144 20.45 -15.37 9.95
#